data_AF-A0A1H5JCR2-F1
#
_entry.id   AF-A0A1H5JCR2-F1
#
_cell.length_a   1.000
_cell.length_b   1.000
_cell.length_c   1.000
_cell.angle_alpha   90.00
_cell.angle_beta   90.00
_cell.angle_gamma   90.00
#
_symmetry.space_group_name_H-M   'P 1'
#
loop_
_entity.id
_entity.type
_entity.pdbx_description
1 polymer ?
#
loop_
_entity_poly.entity_id
_entity_poly.type
_entity_poly.pdbx_seq_one_letter_code
_entity_poly.pdbx_strand_id
1 'polypeptide(L)' 'MKELKITSVFILFILILSCSTDNTEKLTEWRCGTHNGNELWTGPKGGCYYKNSNGNKTYVDRSECDC' A
#
# COMPACT_ATOMS: atom_id res chain seq x y z
N MET A 1 14.66 -13.73 48.96
CA MET A 1 14.17 -12.56 48.17
C MET A 1 15.06 -12.27 46.97
N LYS A 2 15.34 -13.21 46.05
CA LYS A 2 16.15 -12.88 44.87
C LYS A 2 16.04 -13.83 43.68
N GLU A 3 14.91 -14.48 43.45
CA GLU A 3 14.75 -15.30 42.23
C GLU A 3 13.50 -14.93 41.41
N LEU A 4 12.70 -13.96 41.87
CA LEU A 4 11.43 -13.56 41.25
C LEU A 4 11.52 -12.32 40.32
N LYS A 5 12.73 -11.88 39.96
CA LYS A 5 12.94 -10.67 39.13
C LYS A 5 13.40 -10.95 37.71
N ILE A 6 13.92 -12.15 37.41
CA ILE A 6 14.52 -12.43 36.10
C ILE A 6 13.46 -12.88 35.08
N THR A 7 12.40 -13.55 35.53
CA THR A 7 11.28 -13.97 34.66
C THR A 7 10.37 -12.82 34.20
N SER A 8 10.38 -11.67 34.89
CA SER A 8 9.55 -10.50 34.53
C SER A 8 10.13 -9.68 33.37
N VAL A 9 11.46 -9.67 33.19
CA VAL A 9 12.13 -8.89 32.13
C VAL A 9 11.97 -9.55 30.76
N PHE A 10 11.89 -10.88 30.70
CA PHE A 10 11.75 -11.63 29.45
C PHE A 10 10.37 -11.45 28.79
N ILE A 11 9.32 -11.24 29.58
CA ILE A 11 7.94 -11.05 29.11
C ILE A 11 7.76 -9.68 28.43
N LEU A 12 8.55 -8.68 28.83
CA LEU A 12 8.50 -7.34 28.22
C LEU A 12 9.17 -7.28 26.84
N PHE A 13 10.14 -8.16 26.58
CA PHE A 13 10.89 -8.20 25.32
C PHE A 13 10.12 -8.88 24.18
N ILE A 14 9.08 -9.68 24.50
CA ILE A 14 8.29 -10.42 23.49
C ILE A 14 7.23 -9.52 22.83
N LEU A 15 6.81 -8.43 23.48
CA LEU A 15 5.77 -7.52 22.96
C LEU A 15 6.24 -6.62 21.81
N ILE A 16 7.54 -6.40 21.68
CA ILE A 16 8.15 -5.52 20.66
C ILE A 16 8.42 -6.23 19.32
N LEU A 17 8.16 -7.55 19.20
CA LEU A 17 8.40 -8.31 17.97
C LEU A 17 7.19 -8.45 17.03
N SER A 18 6.08 -7.75 17.29
CA SER A 18 4.91 -7.78 16.40
C SER A 18 5.03 -6.69 15.34
N CYS A 19 5.92 -6.86 14.36
CA CYS A 19 5.91 -6.03 13.15
C CYS A 19 5.28 -6.85 12.02
N SER A 20 4.04 -6.52 11.66
CA SER A 20 3.38 -7.09 10.48
C SER A 20 3.98 -6.46 9.23
N THR A 21 4.87 -7.18 8.55
CA THR A 21 5.22 -6.87 7.16
C THR A 21 4.02 -7.23 6.30
N ASP A 22 3.22 -6.23 5.98
CA ASP A 22 2.17 -6.33 4.96
C ASP A 22 2.87 -6.67 3.64
N ASN A 23 2.90 -7.96 3.29
CA ASN A 23 3.30 -8.44 1.95
C ASN A 23 2.15 -8.11 0.99
N THR A 24 1.82 -6.83 0.88
CA THR A 24 1.09 -6.34 -0.27
C THR A 24 2.12 -6.38 -1.39
N GLU A 25 2.00 -7.33 -2.32
CA GLU A 25 2.64 -7.20 -3.62
C GLU A 25 2.20 -5.84 -4.17
N LYS A 26 3.08 -4.86 -3.99
CA LYS A 26 2.82 -3.49 -4.34
C LYS A 26 2.92 -3.50 -5.86
N LEU A 27 1.83 -3.87 -6.53
CA LEU A 27 1.68 -3.77 -7.97
C LEU A 27 2.14 -2.36 -8.30
N THR A 28 3.35 -2.27 -8.86
CA THR A 28 4.00 -1.00 -9.09
C THR A 28 3.16 -0.31 -10.15
N GLU A 29 2.45 0.72 -9.74
CA GLU A 29 1.66 1.55 -10.63
C GLU A 29 2.57 2.03 -11.75
N TRP A 30 2.19 1.76 -12.99
CA TRP A 30 2.96 2.12 -14.19
C TRP A 30 2.07 2.93 -15.14
N ARG A 31 2.72 3.73 -15.98
CA ARG A 31 2.04 4.65 -16.91
C ARG A 31 1.29 3.83 -17.95
N CYS A 32 -0.03 3.89 -17.90
CA CYS A 32 -0.90 3.17 -18.81
C CYS A 32 -1.02 3.91 -20.14
N GLY A 33 -1.45 5.17 -20.14
CA GLY A 33 -1.71 5.92 -21.37
C GLY A 33 -2.21 7.33 -21.10
N THR A 34 -3.08 7.86 -21.97
CA THR A 34 -3.67 9.21 -21.79
C THR A 34 -5.17 9.21 -22.12
N HIS A 35 -5.99 9.87 -21.31
CA HIS A 35 -7.43 10.01 -21.54
C HIS A 35 -7.89 11.44 -21.24
N ASN A 36 -8.56 12.08 -22.19
CA ASN A 36 -9.01 13.48 -22.08
C ASN A 36 -7.91 14.45 -21.62
N GLY A 37 -6.68 14.24 -22.11
CA GLY A 37 -5.50 15.04 -21.74
C GLY A 37 -4.87 14.71 -20.38
N ASN A 38 -5.41 13.74 -19.64
CA ASN A 38 -4.88 13.28 -18.36
C ASN A 38 -4.05 12.01 -18.54
N GLU A 39 -2.89 11.97 -17.89
CA GLU A 39 -2.06 10.77 -17.85
C GLU A 39 -2.68 9.69 -16.97
N LEU A 40 -2.81 8.49 -17.53
CA LEU A 40 -3.35 7.32 -16.85
C LEU A 40 -2.25 6.45 -16.28
N TRP A 41 -2.50 5.91 -15.10
CA TRP A 41 -1.65 4.98 -14.38
C TRP A 41 -2.44 3.74 -14.00
N THR A 42 -1.79 2.58 -13.96
CA THR A 42 -2.40 1.37 -13.41
C THR A 42 -2.59 1.49 -11.90
N GLY A 43 -3.74 1.04 -11.41
CA GLY A 43 -4.10 1.09 -10.00
C GLY A 43 -4.16 -0.30 -9.36
N PRO A 44 -4.00 -0.39 -8.03
CA PRO A 44 -4.01 -1.66 -7.28
C PRO A 44 -5.33 -2.42 -7.37
N LYS A 45 -6.41 -1.77 -7.82
CA LYS A 45 -7.73 -2.40 -8.05
C LYS A 45 -7.86 -3.06 -9.44
N GLY A 46 -6.77 -3.12 -10.22
CA GLY A 46 -6.77 -3.72 -11.56
C GLY A 46 -7.49 -2.85 -12.61
N GLY A 47 -7.43 -1.53 -12.48
CA GLY A 47 -7.98 -0.56 -13.43
C GLY A 47 -7.04 0.62 -13.62
N CYS A 48 -7.43 1.60 -14.41
CA CYS A 48 -6.60 2.78 -14.69
C CYS A 48 -7.18 4.02 -14.04
N TYR A 49 -6.32 4.94 -13.66
CA TYR A 49 -6.72 6.16 -13.00
C TYR A 49 -5.83 7.34 -13.44
N TYR A 50 -6.37 8.55 -13.34
CA TYR A 50 -5.57 9.78 -13.35
C TYR A 50 -5.64 10.47 -11.98
N LYS A 51 -4.66 11.34 -11.69
CA LYS A 51 -4.73 12.24 -10.53
C LYS A 51 -5.51 13.49 -10.91
N ASN A 52 -6.61 13.76 -10.22
CA ASN A 52 -7.37 14.98 -10.42
C ASN A 52 -6.68 16.20 -9.78
N SER A 53 -7.26 17.39 -9.95
CA SER A 53 -6.71 18.65 -9.40
C SER A 53 -6.56 18.65 -7.88
N ASN A 54 -7.34 17.85 -7.17
CA ASN A 54 -7.25 17.69 -5.71
C ASN A 54 -6.19 16.66 -5.29
N GLY A 55 -5.47 16.05 -6.24
CA GLY A 55 -4.46 15.01 -5.98
C GLY A 55 -5.04 13.61 -5.77
N ASN A 56 -6.36 13.44 -5.92
CA ASN A 56 -7.04 12.16 -5.71
C ASN A 56 -7.04 11.29 -6.97
N LYS A 57 -7.04 9.97 -6.79
CA LYS A 57 -7.15 9.00 -7.87
C LYS A 57 -8.60 8.95 -8.38
N THR A 58 -8.78 9.25 -9.66
CA THR A 58 -10.07 9.11 -10.35
C THR A 58 -9.93 7.98 -11.36
N TYR A 59 -10.67 6.90 -11.15
CA TYR A 59 -10.64 5.74 -12.04
C TYR A 59 -11.44 6.03 -13.30
N VAL A 60 -10.94 5.52 -14.41
CA VAL A 60 -11.63 5.51 -15.71
C VAL A 60 -12.17 4.10 -15.99
N ASP A 61 -13.02 3.98 -17.00
CA ASP A 61 -13.49 2.68 -17.44
C ASP A 61 -12.32 1.83 -17.93
N ARG A 62 -12.37 0.52 -17.69
CA ARG A 62 -11.27 -0.38 -18.09
C ARG A 62 -11.06 -0.40 -19.61
N SER A 63 -12.11 -0.13 -20.39
CA SER A 63 -12.01 0.04 -21.85
C SER A 63 -11.24 1.29 -22.27
N GLU A 64 -11.05 2.26 -21.37
CA GLU A 64 -10.29 3.49 -21.58
C GLU A 64 -8.85 3.40 -21.05
N CYS A 65 -8.50 2.27 -20.42
CA CYS A 65 -7.11 1.93 -20.18
C CYS A 65 -6.39 1.77 -21.52
N ASP A 66 -5.68 2.80 -21.96
CA ASP A 66 -4.80 2.75 -23.13
C ASP A 66 -3.42 2.20 -22.75
N CYS A 67 -3.43 1.04 -22.08
CA CYS A 67 -2.30 0.16 -21.80
C CYS A 67 -2.22 -0.88 -22.94
#